data_AF-A0A939CRU0-F1
#
_entry.id   AF-A0A939CRU0-F1
#
_cell.length_a   1.000
_cell.length_b   1.000
_cell.length_c   1.000
_cell.angle_alpha   90.00
_cell.angle_beta   90.00
_cell.angle_gamma   90.00
#
_symmetry.space_group_name_H-M   'P 1'
#
loop_
_entity.id
_entity.type
_entity.pdbx_description
1 polymer ?
#
loop_
_entity_poly.entity_id
_entity_poly.type
_entity_poly.pdbx_seq_one_letter_code
_entity_poly.pdbx_strand_id
1 'polypeptide(L)' 'MTNEELLQIIEQAAKDKVTELDLSGTGLTTLPPEFGQLTNLRSLYLRSNQLSSLPPEF' A
#
# COMPACT_ATOMS: atom_id res chain seq x y z
N MET A 1 1.16 -11.00 4.52
CA MET A 1 2.04 -9.90 4.95
C MET A 1 1.49 -9.36 6.26
N THR A 2 2.36 -9.03 7.20
CA THR A 2 2.01 -8.42 8.49
C THR A 2 1.84 -6.90 8.35
N ASN A 3 1.21 -6.24 9.34
CA ASN A 3 1.09 -4.78 9.34
C ASN A 3 2.44 -4.08 9.43
N GLU A 4 3.39 -4.64 10.19
CA GLU A 4 4.73 -4.06 10.35
C GLU A 4 5.52 -4.11 9.03
N GLU A 5 5.46 -5.25 8.31
CA GLU A 5 6.06 -5.38 6.98
C GLU A 5 5.45 -4.38 5.98
N LEU A 6 4.14 -4.19 6.02
CA LEU A 6 3.46 -3.23 5.15
C LEU A 6 3.91 -1.79 5.41
N LEU A 7 4.01 -1.40 6.69
CA LEU A 7 4.45 -0.05 7.06
C LEU A 7 5.88 0.23 6.60
N GLN A 8 6.78 -0.75 6.73
CA GLN A 8 8.16 -0.63 6.23
C GLN A 8 8.20 -0.46 4.71
N ILE A 9 7.36 -1.17 3.96
CA ILE A 9 7.25 -1.00 2.50
C ILE A 9 6.75 0.41 2.15
N ILE A 10 5.73 0.91 2.85
CA ILE A 10 5.18 2.26 2.61
C ILE A 10 6.22 3.34 2.95
N GLU A 11 6.98 3.18 4.03
CA GLU A 11 8.08 4.09 4.40
C GLU A 11 9.17 4.12 3.33
N GLN A 12 9.63 2.94 2.90
CA GLN A 12 10.67 2.83 1.89
C GLN A 12 10.19 3.36 0.53
N ALA A 13 8.97 3.02 0.11
CA ALA A 13 8.36 3.52 -1.12
C ALA A 13 8.23 5.05 -1.13
N ALA A 14 7.90 5.66 0.01
CA ALA A 14 7.82 7.12 0.16
C ALA A 14 9.20 7.76 -0.01
N LYS A 15 10.22 7.18 0.61
CA LYS A 15 11.61 7.64 0.55
C LYS A 15 12.16 7.56 -0.88
N ASP A 16 11.86 6.48 -1.58
CA ASP A 16 12.32 6.23 -2.94
C ASP A 16 11.49 6.98 -4.00
N LYS A 17 10.40 7.64 -3.56
CA LYS A 17 9.48 8.40 -4.42
C LYS A 17 8.97 7.57 -5.60
N VAL A 18 8.63 6.31 -5.32
CA VAL A 18 8.17 5.39 -6.36
C VAL A 18 6.87 5.89 -6.98
N THR A 19 6.73 5.68 -8.28
CA THR A 19 5.50 6.00 -9.02
C THR A 19 4.56 4.80 -9.13
N GLU A 20 5.07 3.59 -8.90
CA GLU A 20 4.32 2.35 -9.01
C GLU A 20 4.66 1.45 -7.81
N LEU A 21 3.62 0.85 -7.21
CA LEU A 21 3.75 -0.08 -6.10
C LEU A 21 2.82 -1.26 -6.33
N ASP A 22 3.39 -2.47 -6.37
CA ASP A 22 2.63 -3.71 -6.50
C ASP A 22 2.63 -4.48 -5.18
N LEU A 23 1.44 -4.65 -4.62
CA LEU A 23 1.17 -5.44 -3.41
C LEU A 23 0.20 -6.57 -3.71
N SER A 24 0.10 -6.99 -4.97
CA SER A 24 -0.79 -8.05 -5.39
C SER A 24 -0.42 -9.38 -4.73
N GLY A 25 -1.41 -10.12 -4.23
CA GLY A 25 -1.18 -11.44 -3.63
C GLY A 25 -0.48 -11.43 -2.26
N THR A 26 -0.39 -10.29 -1.58
CA THR A 26 0.30 -10.17 -0.29
C THR A 26 -0.57 -10.54 0.92
N GLY A 27 -1.85 -10.83 0.68
CA GLY A 27 -2.81 -11.22 1.72
C GLY A 27 -3.28 -10.05 2.58
N LEU A 28 -3.26 -8.83 2.02
CA LEU A 28 -3.76 -7.63 2.70
C LEU A 28 -5.24 -7.75 3.03
N THR A 29 -5.61 -7.43 4.26
CA THR A 29 -7.00 -7.34 4.74
C THR A 29 -7.46 -5.90 4.92
N THR A 30 -6.53 -4.96 5.06
CA THR A 30 -6.78 -3.52 5.17
C THR A 30 -5.67 -2.72 4.48
N LEU A 31 -5.94 -1.46 4.17
CA LEU A 31 -4.94 -0.48 3.76
C LEU A 31 -4.87 0.60 4.85
N PRO A 32 -3.70 0.85 5.45
CA PRO A 32 -3.54 1.84 6.50
C PRO A 32 -3.47 3.27 5.89
N PRO A 33 -3.82 4.32 6.68
CA PRO A 33 -3.83 5.71 6.20
C PRO A 33 -2.46 6.23 5.76
N GLU A 34 -1.37 5.59 6.19
CA GLU A 34 0.02 5.90 5.83
C GLU A 34 0.27 5.86 4.32
N PHE A 35 -0.58 5.20 3.53
CA PHE A 35 -0.53 5.30 2.06
C PHE A 35 -0.63 6.75 1.55
N GLY A 36 -1.25 7.66 2.31
CA GLY A 36 -1.30 9.09 2.00
C GLY A 36 0.08 9.78 1.94
N GLN A 37 1.13 9.16 2.50
CA GLN A 37 2.49 9.68 2.42
C GLN A 37 3.17 9.42 1.06
N LEU A 38 2.61 8.52 0.25
CA LEU A 38 3.13 8.12 -1.06
C LEU A 38 2.77 9.15 -2.15
N THR A 39 3.18 10.41 -1.94
CA THR A 39 2.81 11.56 -2.78
C THR A 39 3.27 11.50 -4.24
N ASN A 40 4.19 10.59 -4.58
CA ASN A 40 4.68 10.38 -5.94
C ASN A 40 4.00 9.19 -6.63
N LEU A 41 3.22 8.38 -5.90
CA LEU A 41 2.60 7.17 -6.40
C LEU A 41 1.48 7.51 -7.39
N ARG A 42 1.50 6.82 -8.53
CA ARG A 42 0.53 6.96 -9.63
C ARG A 42 -0.27 5.68 -9.83
N SER A 43 0.36 4.54 -9.62
CA SER A 43 -0.25 3.22 -9.78
C SER A 43 -0.04 2.37 -8.53
N LEU A 44 -1.15 1.86 -7.99
CA LEU A 44 -1.15 0.93 -6.87
C LEU A 44 -1.88 -0.35 -7.29
N TYR A 45 -1.16 -1.48 -7.30
CA TYR A 45 -1.73 -2.79 -7.66
C TYR A 45 -2.04 -3.60 -6.40
N LEU A 46 -3.31 -3.96 -6.23
CA LEU A 46 -3.83 -4.64 -5.03
C LEU A 46 -4.53 -5.96 -5.34
N ARG A 47 -4.31 -6.52 -6.53
CA ARG A 47 -5.05 -7.71 -6.99
C ARG A 47 -4.75 -8.91 -6.09
N SER A 48 -5.70 -9.83 -5.96
CA SER A 48 -5.50 -11.09 -5.22
C SER A 48 -5.17 -10.87 -3.72
N ASN A 49 -5.66 -9.78 -3.14
CA ASN A 49 -5.68 -9.57 -1.69
C ASN A 49 -7.05 -9.94 -1.10
N GLN A 50 -7.17 -9.82 0.22
CA GLN A 50 -8.37 -10.11 1.00
C GLN A 50 -9.03 -8.81 1.50
N LEU A 51 -8.85 -7.71 0.76
CA LEU A 51 -9.44 -6.42 1.07
C LEU A 51 -10.96 -6.51 0.94
N SER A 52 -11.68 -6.30 2.04
CA SER A 52 -13.14 -6.22 2.04
C SER A 52 -13.66 -4.83 1.67
N SER A 53 -12.82 -3.81 1.88
CA SER A 53 -13.13 -2.40 1.65
C SER A 53 -11.84 -1.62 1.42
N LEU A 54 -11.95 -0.52 0.69
CA LEU A 54 -10.89 0.50 0.62
C LEU A 54 -11.14 1.55 1.72
N PRO A 55 -10.09 2.19 2.26
CA PRO A 55 -10.25 3.32 3.17
C PRO A 55 -10.98 4.46 2.47
N PRO A 56 -11.78 5.23 3.20
CA PRO A 56 -12.51 6.37 2.64
C PRO A 56 -11.60 7.53 2.21
N GLU A 57 -10.33 7.53 2.63
CA GLU A 57 -9.36 8.59 2.32
C GLU A 57 -8.59 8.41 1.01
N PHE A 58 -8.80 7.30 0.27
CA PHE A 58 -8.16 7.03 -1.01
C PHE A 58 -8.78 7.77 -2.20
#